data_AF-A0A163IKL1-F1
#
_entry.id   AF-A0A163IKL1-F1
#
_cell.length_a   1.000
_cell.length_b   1.000
_cell.length_c   1.000
_cell.angle_alpha   90.00
_cell.angle_beta   90.00
_cell.angle_gamma   90.00
#
_symmetry.space_group_name_H-M   'P 1'
#
loop_
_entity.id
_entity.type
_entity.pdbx_description
1 polymer ?
#
loop_
_entity_poly.entity_id
_entity_poly.type
_entity_poly.pdbx_seq_one_letter_code
_entity_poly.pdbx_strand_id
1 'polypeptide(L)'
;MSTTQRETANPWRPNMVYNPRRSPQDAPGLLGDFIEKSATTLYRAYIPDTPNKDFGPMMAKATYYVFTIDLFVVDETTRNGFFARLHSRTTPSSAIATIFEDHGLVNLLCVLGGVRNAVLDPVAASRAERLILYHRHPNMLDQLVWAIVHPDDGHPGVQQDVDDRFFVAVLLVHHFKHHGGLVLPNLEAARSKEAAHQILVDSYKVRGNSSTDLMMHYPNWRDSLTVHRPPGLGGSLAALTVVPTLLLSPSSGPTSPDKTGSLGTIGDSRRQF
;
A
#
# COMPACT_ATOMS: atom_id res chain seq x y z
N MET A 1 12.99 -28.57 33.43
CA MET A 1 13.21 -27.13 33.61
C MET A 1 12.56 -26.42 32.44
N SER A 2 11.49 -25.69 32.76
CA SER A 2 10.62 -24.99 31.83
C SER A 2 11.12 -23.57 31.60
N THR A 3 11.19 -23.13 30.35
CA THR A 3 10.78 -21.76 29.99
C THR A 3 10.44 -21.70 28.50
N THR A 4 9.21 -22.13 28.18
CA THR A 4 8.53 -21.72 26.95
C THR A 4 8.16 -20.25 27.11
N GLN A 5 9.03 -19.34 26.70
CA GLN A 5 8.69 -17.91 26.64
C GLN A 5 7.92 -17.68 25.34
N ARG A 6 6.63 -17.98 25.36
CA ARG A 6 5.67 -17.36 24.44
C ARG A 6 5.65 -15.86 24.77
N GLU A 7 6.52 -15.09 24.11
CA GLU A 7 6.25 -13.68 23.94
C GLU A 7 4.97 -13.57 23.10
N THR A 8 3.89 -13.19 23.78
CA THR A 8 2.61 -12.85 23.18
C THR A 8 2.82 -11.63 22.29
N ALA A 9 3.14 -11.88 21.01
CA ALA A 9 3.04 -10.90 19.95
C ALA A 9 1.60 -10.36 19.97
N ASN A 10 1.41 -9.15 20.51
CA ASN A 10 0.12 -8.49 20.43
C ASN A 10 -0.17 -8.32 18.92
N PRO A 11 -1.15 -9.03 18.34
CA PRO A 11 -1.42 -8.90 16.92
C PRO A 11 -1.79 -7.44 16.70
N TRP A 12 -1.13 -6.79 15.74
CA TRP A 12 -1.41 -5.41 15.38
C TRP A 12 -2.92 -5.24 15.14
N ARG A 13 -3.58 -4.54 16.07
CA ARG A 13 -5.04 -4.33 16.12
C ARG A 13 -5.31 -2.92 16.65
N PRO A 14 -4.95 -1.89 15.87
CA PRO A 14 -5.14 -0.52 16.31
C PRO A 14 -6.63 -0.21 16.47
N ASN A 15 -6.96 0.65 17.43
CA ASN A 15 -8.31 1.21 17.52
C ASN A 15 -8.58 2.08 16.27
N MET A 16 -9.61 1.73 15.50
CA MET A 16 -9.96 2.41 14.25
C MET A 16 -10.91 3.59 14.48
N VAL A 17 -10.56 4.45 15.44
CA VAL A 17 -11.28 5.67 15.75
C VAL A 17 -10.39 6.86 15.45
N TYR A 18 -10.87 7.74 14.58
CA TYR A 18 -10.21 9.00 14.28
C TYR A 18 -11.20 10.15 14.43
N ASN A 19 -10.84 11.11 15.27
CA ASN A 19 -11.60 12.35 15.47
C ASN A 19 -10.78 13.53 14.92
N PRO A 20 -11.18 14.13 13.78
CA PRO A 20 -10.42 15.21 13.16
C PRO A 20 -10.48 16.52 13.96
N ARG A 21 -11.39 16.64 14.93
CA ARG A 21 -11.58 17.83 15.77
C ARG A 21 -11.36 17.51 17.25
N ARG A 22 -10.41 16.60 17.54
CA ARG A 22 -10.02 16.30 18.92
C ARG A 22 -9.54 17.57 19.64
N SER A 23 -9.72 17.62 20.95
CA SER A 23 -9.11 18.71 21.73
C SER A 23 -7.58 18.59 21.65
N PRO A 24 -6.81 19.69 21.63
CA PRO A 24 -5.35 19.63 21.71
C PRO A 24 -4.84 18.90 22.95
N GLN A 25 -5.63 18.83 24.03
CA GLN A 25 -5.28 18.10 25.24
C GLN A 25 -5.48 16.58 25.13
N ASP A 26 -6.30 16.11 24.18
CA ASP A 26 -6.57 14.69 24.01
C ASP A 26 -5.45 14.07 23.19
N ALA A 27 -4.64 13.18 23.78
CA ALA A 27 -3.61 12.47 23.04
C ALA A 27 -4.24 11.65 21.89
N PRO A 28 -3.69 11.73 20.66
CA PRO A 28 -4.20 10.92 19.56
C PRO A 28 -3.93 9.43 19.84
N GLY A 29 -4.87 8.57 19.48
CA GLY A 29 -4.61 7.13 19.38
C GLY A 29 -3.67 6.81 18.21
N LEU A 30 -3.21 5.56 18.10
CA LEU A 30 -2.25 5.13 17.06
C LEU A 30 -2.65 5.55 15.64
N LEU A 31 -3.92 5.36 15.27
CA LEU A 31 -4.43 5.77 13.96
C LEU A 31 -4.39 7.29 13.77
N GLY A 32 -4.80 8.06 14.80
CA GLY A 32 -4.74 9.51 14.75
C GLY A 32 -3.31 10.01 14.60
N ASP A 33 -2.38 9.40 15.32
CA ASP A 33 -0.96 9.74 15.26
C ASP A 33 -0.37 9.45 13.87
N PHE A 34 -0.72 8.30 13.26
CA PHE A 34 -0.37 7.98 11.87
C PHE A 34 -0.96 8.98 10.87
N ILE A 35 -2.26 9.28 10.98
CA ILE A 35 -2.96 10.19 10.07
C ILE A 35 -2.34 11.60 10.15
N GLU A 36 -2.20 12.13 11.35
CA GLU A 36 -1.75 13.50 11.60
C GLU A 36 -0.27 13.71 11.28
N LYS A 37 0.60 12.72 11.57
CA LYS A 37 2.05 12.86 11.32
C LYS A 37 2.45 12.41 9.91
N SER A 38 1.78 11.41 9.35
CA SER A 38 2.17 10.81 8.06
C SER A 38 1.18 11.14 6.94
N ALA A 39 -0.07 10.68 7.02
CA ALA A 39 -1.00 10.76 5.89
C ALA A 39 -1.30 12.21 5.50
N THR A 40 -1.65 13.07 6.46
CA THR A 40 -1.92 14.49 6.18
C THR A 40 -0.69 15.25 5.70
N THR A 41 0.51 14.86 6.14
CA THR A 41 1.78 15.44 5.67
C THR A 41 2.01 15.14 4.19
N LEU A 42 1.77 13.90 3.74
CA LEU A 42 1.80 13.54 2.32
C LEU A 42 0.80 14.39 1.53
N TYR A 43 -0.44 14.49 2.00
CA TYR A 43 -1.51 15.20 1.30
C TYR A 43 -1.20 16.68 1.12
N ARG A 44 -0.71 17.34 2.18
CA ARG A 44 -0.35 18.77 2.13
C ARG A 44 0.78 19.06 1.15
N ALA A 45 1.66 18.10 0.94
CA ALA A 45 2.87 18.32 0.14
C ALA A 45 2.71 17.95 -1.33
N TYR A 46 1.99 16.87 -1.63
CA TYR A 46 2.00 16.26 -2.96
C TYR A 46 0.62 16.15 -3.60
N ILE A 47 -0.45 16.35 -2.83
CA ILE A 47 -1.81 16.28 -3.36
C ILE A 47 -2.36 17.72 -3.40
N PRO A 48 -2.29 18.39 -4.57
CA PRO A 48 -2.54 19.82 -4.66
C PRO A 48 -3.98 20.15 -4.28
N ASP A 49 -4.11 20.78 -3.13
CA ASP A 49 -5.32 21.44 -2.64
C ASP A 49 -4.89 22.75 -1.98
N THR A 50 -5.84 23.60 -1.60
CA THR A 50 -5.50 24.89 -0.99
C THR A 50 -4.57 24.71 0.22
N PRO A 51 -3.55 25.57 0.43
CA PRO A 51 -2.55 25.44 1.51
C PRO A 51 -3.10 25.30 2.93
N ASN A 52 -4.38 25.60 3.11
CA ASN A 52 -5.10 25.56 4.38
C ASN A 52 -6.24 24.53 4.40
N LYS A 53 -6.27 23.59 3.46
CA LYS A 53 -7.31 22.56 3.44
C LYS A 53 -7.20 21.66 4.65
N ASP A 54 -8.31 21.54 5.35
CA ASP A 54 -8.46 20.55 6.41
C ASP A 54 -8.73 19.16 5.78
N PHE A 55 -7.73 18.30 5.82
CA PHE A 55 -7.84 16.90 5.38
C PHE A 55 -8.44 15.99 6.45
N GLY A 56 -8.63 16.47 7.68
CA GLY A 56 -9.19 15.70 8.79
C GLY A 56 -10.54 15.06 8.45
N PRO A 57 -11.54 15.79 7.95
CA PRO A 57 -12.84 15.22 7.55
C PRO A 57 -12.71 14.12 6.49
N MET A 58 -11.80 14.26 5.52
CA MET A 58 -11.54 13.23 4.52
C MET A 58 -10.96 11.96 5.14
N MET A 59 -9.99 12.12 6.05
CA MET A 59 -9.35 10.99 6.76
C MET A 59 -10.33 10.29 7.72
N ALA A 60 -11.23 11.05 8.35
CA ALA A 60 -12.33 10.50 9.16
C ALA A 60 -13.29 9.68 8.30
N LYS A 61 -13.68 10.21 7.13
CA LYS A 61 -14.51 9.48 6.17
C LYS A 61 -13.82 8.20 5.67
N ALA A 62 -12.52 8.27 5.34
CA ALA A 62 -11.74 7.10 4.93
C ALA A 62 -11.66 6.04 6.05
N THR A 63 -11.47 6.48 7.31
CA THR A 63 -11.49 5.61 8.48
C THR A 63 -12.84 4.90 8.64
N TYR A 64 -13.94 5.64 8.50
CA TYR A 64 -15.29 5.06 8.52
C TYR A 64 -15.51 4.04 7.39
N TYR A 65 -15.01 4.33 6.19
CA TYR A 65 -15.04 3.39 5.06
C TYR A 65 -14.34 2.07 5.40
N VAL A 66 -13.09 2.14 5.86
CA VAL A 66 -12.30 0.93 6.20
C VAL A 66 -12.92 0.16 7.35
N PHE A 67 -13.43 0.85 8.37
CA PHE A 67 -14.13 0.20 9.47
C PHE A 67 -15.38 -0.56 8.97
N THR A 68 -16.20 0.09 8.15
CA THR A 68 -17.46 -0.49 7.64
C THR A 68 -17.20 -1.65 6.69
N ILE A 69 -16.22 -1.54 5.79
CA ILE A 69 -15.85 -2.63 4.87
C ILE A 69 -15.46 -3.87 5.67
N ASP A 70 -14.58 -3.73 6.66
CA ASP A 70 -14.14 -4.86 7.46
C ASP A 70 -15.29 -5.46 8.26
N LEU A 71 -16.12 -4.62 8.89
CA LEU A 71 -17.29 -5.10 9.61
C LEU A 71 -18.23 -5.89 8.69
N PHE A 72 -18.47 -5.38 7.47
CA PHE A 72 -19.29 -6.06 6.47
C PHE A 72 -18.69 -7.40 6.01
N VAL A 73 -17.36 -7.49 5.87
CA VAL A 73 -16.66 -8.70 5.45
C VAL A 73 -16.66 -9.76 6.55
N VAL A 74 -16.46 -9.37 7.81
CA VAL A 74 -16.25 -10.31 8.92
C VAL A 74 -17.51 -10.62 9.74
N ASP A 75 -18.48 -9.70 9.81
CA ASP A 75 -19.70 -9.87 10.60
C ASP A 75 -20.91 -10.15 9.72
N GLU A 76 -21.36 -11.40 9.77
CA GLU A 76 -22.53 -11.87 9.04
C GLU A 76 -23.81 -11.13 9.44
N THR A 77 -23.95 -10.72 10.71
CA THR A 77 -25.14 -9.99 11.18
C THR A 77 -25.24 -8.63 10.50
N THR A 78 -24.14 -7.88 10.47
CA THR A 78 -24.06 -6.61 9.74
C THR A 78 -24.33 -6.79 8.25
N ARG A 79 -23.71 -7.79 7.61
CA ARG A 79 -23.92 -8.08 6.18
C ARG A 79 -25.38 -8.42 5.87
N ASN A 80 -26.00 -9.29 6.65
CA ASN A 80 -27.40 -9.69 6.47
C ASN A 80 -28.35 -8.50 6.72
N GLY A 81 -28.06 -7.69 7.74
CA GLY A 81 -28.81 -6.46 8.04
C GLY A 81 -28.72 -5.42 6.91
N PHE A 82 -27.53 -5.25 6.31
CA PHE A 82 -27.34 -4.41 5.13
C PHE A 82 -28.23 -4.87 3.97
N PHE A 83 -28.20 -6.15 3.62
CA PHE A 83 -29.03 -6.68 2.52
C PHE A 83 -30.52 -6.66 2.81
N ALA A 84 -30.93 -6.90 4.07
CA ALA A 84 -32.31 -6.74 4.48
C ALA A 84 -32.83 -5.31 4.26
N ARG A 85 -32.01 -4.30 4.58
CA ARG A 85 -32.34 -2.89 4.32
C ARG A 85 -32.34 -2.58 2.82
N LEU A 86 -31.34 -3.06 2.08
CA LEU A 86 -31.25 -2.85 0.63
C LEU A 86 -32.50 -3.37 -0.11
N HIS A 87 -33.07 -4.48 0.37
CA HIS A 87 -34.30 -5.07 -0.17
C HIS A 87 -35.59 -4.59 0.53
N SER A 88 -35.53 -3.50 1.30
CA SER A 88 -36.65 -2.84 1.99
C SER A 88 -37.43 -3.72 2.99
N ARG A 89 -36.83 -4.80 3.50
CA ARG A 89 -37.54 -5.76 4.38
C ARG A 89 -37.48 -5.44 5.88
N THR A 90 -36.87 -4.33 6.34
CA THR A 90 -36.86 -3.93 7.77
C THR A 90 -36.44 -2.46 7.99
N THR A 91 -36.79 -1.91 9.15
CA THR A 91 -36.17 -0.71 9.76
C THR A 91 -34.92 -1.14 10.53
N PRO A 92 -33.70 -0.76 10.13
CA PRO A 92 -32.50 -1.27 10.79
C PRO A 92 -31.94 -0.27 11.82
N SER A 93 -30.90 -0.70 12.52
CA SER A 93 -30.19 0.13 13.49
C SER A 93 -29.67 1.44 12.88
N SER A 94 -29.45 2.45 13.73
CA SER A 94 -28.89 3.74 13.32
C SER A 94 -27.54 3.60 12.60
N ALA A 95 -26.71 2.64 13.00
CA ALA A 95 -25.42 2.36 12.36
C ALA A 95 -25.55 1.86 10.91
N ILE A 96 -26.57 1.06 10.60
CA ILE A 96 -26.82 0.63 9.22
C ILE A 96 -27.45 1.79 8.43
N ALA A 97 -28.19 2.69 9.08
CA ALA A 97 -28.76 3.85 8.41
C ALA A 97 -27.72 4.81 7.84
N THR A 98 -26.65 5.08 8.60
CA THR A 98 -25.58 5.99 8.16
C THR A 98 -24.80 5.45 6.97
N ILE A 99 -24.68 4.13 6.81
CA ILE A 99 -24.06 3.52 5.61
C ILE A 99 -24.80 3.95 4.34
N PHE A 100 -26.15 3.99 4.40
CA PHE A 100 -27.00 4.29 3.25
C PHE A 100 -27.05 5.77 2.88
N GLU A 101 -26.48 6.66 3.70
CA GLU A 101 -26.28 8.07 3.35
C GLU A 101 -25.12 8.26 2.37
N ASP A 102 -24.21 7.27 2.26
CA ASP A 102 -23.09 7.30 1.33
C ASP A 102 -23.27 6.31 0.17
N HIS A 103 -23.75 6.82 -0.97
CA HIS A 103 -23.97 6.05 -2.18
C HIS A 103 -22.70 5.31 -2.67
N GLY A 104 -21.52 5.92 -2.54
CA GLY A 104 -20.27 5.31 -2.96
C GLY A 104 -19.90 4.09 -2.10
N LEU A 105 -20.12 4.19 -0.79
CA LEU A 105 -19.92 3.08 0.13
C LEU A 105 -20.94 1.97 -0.11
N VAL A 106 -22.22 2.30 -0.29
CA VAL A 106 -23.27 1.31 -0.59
C VAL A 106 -22.94 0.53 -1.86
N ASN A 107 -22.57 1.21 -2.95
CA ASN A 107 -22.23 0.56 -4.21
C ASN A 107 -21.03 -0.37 -4.04
N LEU A 108 -20.00 0.06 -3.30
CA LEU A 108 -18.83 -0.76 -2.99
C LEU A 108 -19.20 -2.02 -2.19
N LEU A 109 -20.03 -1.90 -1.15
CA LEU A 109 -20.48 -3.04 -0.34
C LEU A 109 -21.35 -4.01 -1.14
N CYS A 110 -22.20 -3.51 -2.04
CA CYS A 110 -22.98 -4.34 -2.97
C CYS A 110 -22.06 -5.19 -3.86
N VAL A 111 -20.99 -4.61 -4.41
CA VAL A 111 -20.00 -5.34 -5.20
C VAL A 111 -19.29 -6.39 -4.34
N LEU A 112 -18.76 -5.99 -3.18
CA LEU A 112 -18.03 -6.89 -2.28
C LEU A 112 -18.90 -8.06 -1.78
N GLY A 113 -20.20 -7.83 -1.60
CA GLY A 113 -21.15 -8.86 -1.20
C GLY A 113 -21.76 -9.66 -2.36
N GLY A 114 -21.29 -9.47 -3.60
CA GLY A 114 -21.66 -10.30 -4.74
C GLY A 114 -23.03 -10.02 -5.35
N VAL A 115 -23.61 -8.84 -5.11
CA VAL A 115 -24.89 -8.45 -5.72
C VAL A 115 -24.66 -8.08 -7.19
N ARG A 116 -24.90 -9.05 -8.08
CA ARG A 116 -24.69 -8.92 -9.54
C ARG A 116 -25.81 -8.16 -10.29
N ASN A 117 -26.98 -8.00 -9.68
CA ASN A 117 -28.18 -7.43 -10.34
C ASN A 117 -28.45 -5.96 -10.01
N ALA A 118 -27.72 -5.36 -9.07
CA ALA A 118 -27.70 -3.91 -8.94
C ALA A 118 -26.85 -3.39 -10.11
N VAL A 119 -27.30 -2.33 -10.80
CA VAL A 119 -26.49 -1.64 -11.83
C VAL A 119 -25.10 -1.43 -11.24
N LEU A 120 -24.14 -2.25 -11.67
CA LEU A 120 -22.80 -2.27 -11.08
C LEU A 120 -22.16 -0.94 -11.45
N ASP A 121 -22.07 -0.04 -10.47
CA ASP A 121 -21.29 1.18 -10.59
C ASP A 121 -19.85 0.78 -10.95
N PRO A 122 -19.37 1.08 -12.17
CA PRO A 122 -18.05 0.65 -12.62
C PRO A 122 -16.93 1.19 -11.71
N VAL A 123 -17.15 2.35 -11.08
CA VAL A 123 -16.20 2.93 -10.12
C VAL A 123 -16.15 2.08 -8.85
N ALA A 124 -17.30 1.62 -8.35
CA ALA A 124 -17.35 0.75 -7.18
C ALA A 124 -16.74 -0.63 -7.47
N ALA A 125 -16.98 -1.19 -8.66
CA ALA A 125 -16.36 -2.43 -9.10
C ALA A 125 -14.83 -2.33 -9.15
N SER A 126 -14.32 -1.30 -9.83
CA SER A 126 -12.89 -1.01 -9.91
C SER A 126 -12.27 -0.79 -8.52
N ARG A 127 -12.94 -0.05 -7.61
CA ARG A 127 -12.46 0.14 -6.23
C ARG A 127 -12.44 -1.16 -5.42
N ALA A 128 -13.43 -2.04 -5.57
CA ALA A 128 -13.44 -3.34 -4.91
C ALA A 128 -12.26 -4.21 -5.34
N GLU A 129 -12.02 -4.30 -6.66
CA GLU A 129 -10.88 -5.03 -7.23
C GLU A 129 -9.55 -4.48 -6.72
N ARG A 130 -9.41 -3.15 -6.71
CA ARG A 130 -8.20 -2.49 -6.21
C ARG A 130 -8.00 -2.69 -4.72
N LEU A 131 -9.05 -2.60 -3.89
CA LEU A 131 -8.95 -2.91 -2.46
C LEU A 131 -8.41 -4.33 -2.23
N ILE A 132 -8.92 -5.30 -2.98
CA ILE A 132 -8.43 -6.69 -2.93
C ILE A 132 -6.97 -6.77 -3.39
N LEU A 133 -6.61 -6.06 -4.46
CA LEU A 133 -5.24 -6.01 -4.99
C LEU A 133 -4.25 -5.48 -3.95
N TYR A 134 -4.49 -4.30 -3.39
CA TYR A 134 -3.62 -3.68 -2.38
C TYR A 134 -3.62 -4.46 -1.05
N HIS A 135 -4.71 -5.16 -0.70
CA HIS A 135 -4.72 -6.06 0.45
C HIS A 135 -3.80 -7.28 0.25
N ARG A 136 -3.81 -7.87 -0.96
CA ARG A 136 -2.98 -9.04 -1.29
C ARG A 136 -1.52 -8.69 -1.56
N HIS A 137 -1.28 -7.50 -2.09
CA HIS A 137 0.03 -6.99 -2.45
C HIS A 137 0.26 -5.64 -1.76
N PRO A 138 0.52 -5.61 -0.44
CA PRO A 138 0.66 -4.36 0.31
C PRO A 138 1.76 -3.46 -0.24
N ASN A 139 2.82 -4.05 -0.80
CA ASN A 139 3.93 -3.33 -1.45
C ASN A 139 3.53 -2.50 -2.68
N MET A 140 2.33 -2.73 -3.24
CA MET A 140 1.81 -1.87 -4.30
C MET A 140 1.49 -0.47 -3.81
N LEU A 141 1.17 -0.31 -2.52
CA LEU A 141 0.92 1.00 -1.95
C LEU A 141 2.18 1.85 -1.94
N ASP A 142 3.37 1.24 -1.78
CA ASP A 142 4.65 1.94 -1.96
C ASP A 142 4.79 2.50 -3.37
N GLN A 143 4.38 1.72 -4.40
CA GLN A 143 4.44 2.19 -5.79
C GLN A 143 3.44 3.32 -6.04
N LEU A 144 2.25 3.25 -5.45
CA LEU A 144 1.27 4.33 -5.53
C LEU A 144 1.80 5.61 -4.88
N VAL A 145 2.39 5.51 -3.69
CA VAL A 145 3.00 6.65 -2.99
C VAL A 145 4.18 7.21 -3.81
N TRP A 146 5.00 6.35 -4.40
CA TRP A 146 6.06 6.78 -5.32
C TRP A 146 5.51 7.54 -6.52
N ALA A 147 4.46 7.03 -7.18
CA ALA A 147 3.81 7.67 -8.31
C ALA A 147 3.18 9.04 -7.96
N ILE A 148 2.70 9.21 -6.71
CA ILE A 148 2.21 10.52 -6.24
C ILE A 148 3.34 11.54 -6.14
N VAL A 149 4.54 11.14 -5.67
CA VAL A 149 5.69 12.04 -5.50
C VAL A 149 6.47 12.27 -6.80
N HIS A 150 6.56 11.23 -7.64
CA HIS A 150 7.27 11.22 -8.91
C HIS A 150 6.33 10.75 -10.04
N PRO A 151 5.41 11.61 -10.52
CA PRO A 151 4.38 11.23 -11.49
C PRO A 151 4.92 10.58 -12.77
N ASP A 152 6.06 11.07 -13.24
CA ASP A 152 6.73 10.59 -14.47
C ASP A 152 7.41 9.22 -14.29
N ASP A 153 7.56 8.76 -13.05
CA ASP A 153 8.24 7.51 -12.66
C ASP A 153 7.31 6.49 -12.01
N GLY A 154 6.01 6.78 -11.96
CA GLY A 154 5.02 5.89 -11.36
C GLY A 154 4.77 4.63 -12.19
N HIS A 155 4.72 3.48 -11.51
CA HIS A 155 4.40 2.19 -12.15
C HIS A 155 3.01 2.23 -12.83
N PRO A 156 2.86 1.77 -14.10
CA PRO A 156 1.60 1.87 -14.84
C PRO A 156 0.39 1.27 -14.12
N GLY A 157 0.60 0.18 -13.36
CA GLY A 157 -0.45 -0.50 -12.60
C GLY A 157 -1.12 0.33 -11.49
N VAL A 158 -0.51 1.45 -11.06
CA VAL A 158 -1.06 2.33 -10.01
C VAL A 158 -1.46 3.71 -10.54
N GLN A 159 -1.15 4.05 -11.80
CA GLN A 159 -1.37 5.39 -12.35
C GLN A 159 -2.83 5.84 -12.30
N GLN A 160 -3.76 4.91 -12.54
CA GLN A 160 -5.20 5.17 -12.44
C GLN A 160 -5.69 5.55 -11.03
N ASP A 161 -4.86 5.36 -9.99
CA ASP A 161 -5.23 5.60 -8.59
C ASP A 161 -4.67 6.92 -8.04
N VAL A 162 -3.65 7.47 -8.69
CA VAL A 162 -2.89 8.65 -8.21
C VAL A 162 -3.82 9.85 -7.98
N ASP A 163 -4.81 10.04 -8.86
CA ASP A 163 -5.72 11.18 -8.82
C ASP A 163 -6.93 10.97 -7.89
N ASP A 164 -7.25 9.74 -7.48
CA ASP A 164 -8.38 9.46 -6.59
C ASP A 164 -7.98 9.67 -5.12
N ARG A 165 -7.86 10.94 -4.75
CA ARG A 165 -7.41 11.39 -3.42
C ARG A 165 -8.17 10.74 -2.28
N PHE A 166 -9.47 10.53 -2.42
CA PHE A 166 -10.25 9.89 -1.37
C PHE A 166 -9.91 8.40 -1.28
N PHE A 167 -9.78 7.72 -2.42
CA PHE A 167 -9.42 6.31 -2.44
C PHE A 167 -7.99 6.08 -1.94
N VAL A 168 -7.03 6.94 -2.27
CA VAL A 168 -5.68 6.92 -1.67
C VAL A 168 -5.78 6.97 -0.14
N ALA A 169 -6.66 7.81 0.43
CA ALA A 169 -6.83 7.91 1.88
C ALA A 169 -7.37 6.60 2.46
N VAL A 170 -8.35 5.99 1.77
CA VAL A 170 -8.88 4.66 2.13
C VAL A 170 -7.77 3.61 2.10
N LEU A 171 -6.92 3.59 1.07
CA LEU A 171 -5.80 2.64 0.95
C LEU A 171 -4.75 2.83 2.04
N LEU A 172 -4.39 4.08 2.37
CA LEU A 172 -3.45 4.38 3.47
C LEU A 172 -3.99 3.90 4.82
N VAL A 173 -5.27 4.17 5.12
CA VAL A 173 -5.91 3.76 6.39
C VAL A 173 -6.10 2.24 6.44
N HIS A 174 -6.47 1.61 5.33
CA HIS A 174 -6.57 0.16 5.21
C HIS A 174 -5.21 -0.50 5.43
N HIS A 175 -4.16 -0.01 4.77
CA HIS A 175 -2.80 -0.52 4.96
C HIS A 175 -2.30 -0.30 6.40
N PHE A 176 -2.62 0.84 7.01
CA PHE A 176 -2.38 1.03 8.43
C PHE A 176 -3.03 -0.07 9.27
N LYS A 177 -4.34 -0.32 9.09
CA LYS A 177 -5.08 -1.32 9.88
C LYS A 177 -4.51 -2.73 9.76
N HIS A 178 -4.16 -3.17 8.55
CA HIS A 178 -3.76 -4.56 8.31
C HIS A 178 -2.25 -4.80 8.35
N HIS A 179 -1.44 -3.79 8.05
CA HIS A 179 0.00 -3.96 7.83
C HIS A 179 0.89 -3.04 8.68
N GLY A 180 0.34 -2.10 9.46
CA GLY A 180 1.15 -1.22 10.32
C GLY A 180 1.37 0.19 9.77
N GLY A 181 1.02 0.43 8.51
CA GLY A 181 1.13 1.73 7.86
C GLY A 181 2.50 1.97 7.24
N LEU A 182 2.58 2.92 6.31
CA LEU A 182 3.84 3.34 5.69
C LEU A 182 4.36 4.60 6.38
N VAL A 183 5.67 4.71 6.55
CA VAL A 183 6.31 6.00 6.81
C VAL A 183 6.34 6.74 5.47
N LEU A 184 5.51 7.77 5.37
CA LEU A 184 5.24 8.45 4.10
C LEU A 184 6.25 9.57 3.79
N PRO A 185 6.40 9.93 2.51
CA PRO A 185 7.18 11.08 2.04
C PRO A 185 6.99 12.36 2.84
N ASN A 186 8.05 13.17 2.87
CA ASN A 186 8.36 14.30 3.79
C ASN A 186 8.73 13.96 5.23
N LEU A 187 8.51 12.73 5.71
CA LEU A 187 9.18 12.26 6.92
C LEU A 187 10.63 11.89 6.61
N GLU A 188 11.55 12.15 7.54
CA GLU A 188 13.00 12.00 7.32
C GLU A 188 13.40 10.59 6.85
N ALA A 189 12.82 9.56 7.47
CA ALA A 189 13.10 8.17 7.11
C ALA A 189 12.60 7.80 5.70
N ALA A 190 11.47 8.37 5.27
CA ALA A 190 10.97 8.18 3.90
C ALA A 190 11.85 8.93 2.89
N ARG A 191 12.19 10.20 3.16
CA ARG A 191 13.06 11.02 2.28
C ARG A 191 14.41 10.37 2.03
N SER A 192 14.99 9.74 3.05
CA SER A 192 16.26 9.03 2.91
C SER A 192 16.15 7.84 1.95
N LYS A 193 15.02 7.12 1.97
CA LYS A 193 14.75 6.01 1.04
C LYS A 193 14.43 6.51 -0.36
N GLU A 194 13.65 7.58 -0.48
CA GLU A 194 13.32 8.21 -1.77
C GLU A 194 14.58 8.69 -2.48
N ALA A 195 15.47 9.41 -1.79
CA ALA A 195 16.71 9.89 -2.38
C ALA A 195 17.60 8.74 -2.89
N ALA A 196 17.71 7.65 -2.12
CA ALA A 196 18.46 6.47 -2.55
C ALA A 196 17.80 5.78 -3.76
N HIS A 197 16.47 5.70 -3.78
CA HIS A 197 15.73 5.09 -4.88
C HIS A 197 15.80 5.94 -6.17
N GLN A 198 15.73 7.27 -6.05
CA GLN A 198 15.86 8.19 -7.18
C GLN A 198 17.21 8.02 -7.89
N ILE A 199 18.30 7.88 -7.13
CA ILE A 199 19.64 7.61 -7.71
C ILE A 199 19.61 6.32 -8.55
N LEU A 200 18.92 5.27 -8.09
CA LEU A 200 18.77 4.03 -8.84
C LEU A 200 17.96 4.22 -10.12
N VAL A 201 16.80 4.90 -10.01
CA VAL A 201 15.93 5.22 -11.15
C VAL A 201 16.68 6.01 -12.22
N ASP A 202 17.38 7.07 -11.82
CA ASP A 202 18.18 7.90 -12.74
C ASP A 202 19.27 7.08 -13.42
N SER A 203 19.95 6.21 -12.67
CA SER A 203 20.99 5.34 -13.22
C SER A 203 20.45 4.32 -14.23
N TYR A 204 19.20 3.87 -14.09
CA TYR A 204 18.54 2.97 -15.02
C TYR A 204 18.13 3.70 -16.31
N LYS A 205 17.56 4.89 -16.17
CA LYS A 205 17.18 5.74 -17.31
C LYS A 205 18.39 6.10 -18.18
N VAL A 206 19.53 6.44 -17.57
CA VAL A 206 20.79 6.74 -18.29
C VAL A 206 21.27 5.55 -19.12
N ARG A 207 20.97 4.31 -18.70
CA ARG A 207 21.31 3.09 -19.45
C ARG A 207 20.28 2.72 -20.52
N GLY A 208 19.23 3.53 -20.70
CA GLY A 208 18.13 3.26 -21.64
C GLY A 208 17.13 2.21 -21.16
N ASN A 209 17.17 1.85 -19.87
CA ASN A 209 16.22 0.90 -19.28
C ASN A 209 14.96 1.61 -18.77
N SER A 210 13.86 0.86 -18.72
CA SER A 210 12.64 1.32 -18.05
C SER A 210 12.83 1.33 -16.53
N SER A 211 12.33 2.38 -15.86
CA SER A 211 12.25 2.44 -14.40
C SER A 211 11.10 1.61 -13.82
N THR A 212 10.20 1.08 -14.67
CA THR A 212 9.02 0.31 -14.24
C THR A 212 9.35 -0.97 -13.47
N ASP A 213 10.55 -1.51 -13.63
CA ASP A 213 10.97 -2.74 -12.92
C ASP A 213 11.60 -2.44 -11.55
N LEU A 214 11.84 -1.17 -11.23
CA LEU A 214 12.36 -0.74 -9.96
C LEU A 214 11.20 -0.47 -8.99
N MET A 215 11.14 -1.26 -7.92
CA MET A 215 10.11 -1.13 -6.91
C MET A 215 10.60 -0.27 -5.74
N MET A 216 9.84 0.77 -5.41
CA MET A 216 10.06 1.56 -4.20
C MET A 216 9.58 0.78 -2.96
N HIS A 217 10.27 0.93 -1.83
CA HIS A 217 9.83 0.36 -0.55
C HIS A 217 10.06 1.37 0.59
N TYR A 218 8.97 1.79 1.21
CA TYR A 218 8.97 2.69 2.36
C TYR A 218 9.09 1.91 3.68
N PRO A 219 9.66 2.53 4.73
CA PRO A 219 9.67 1.93 6.06
C PRO A 219 8.25 1.73 6.61
N ASN A 220 8.07 0.74 7.48
CA ASN A 220 6.79 0.51 8.13
C ASN A 220 6.61 1.43 9.35
N TRP A 221 5.46 2.07 9.47
CA TRP A 221 5.18 3.03 10.53
C TRP A 221 5.08 2.36 11.91
N ARG A 222 4.44 1.19 12.02
CA ARG A 222 4.40 0.42 13.28
C ARG A 222 5.80 0.15 13.82
N ASP A 223 6.72 -0.22 12.94
CA ASP A 223 8.06 -0.61 13.35
C ASP A 223 8.86 0.64 13.80
N SER A 224 8.60 1.81 13.21
CA SER A 224 9.20 3.09 13.66
C SER A 224 8.84 3.48 15.10
N LEU A 225 7.67 3.07 15.60
CA LEU A 225 7.29 3.29 17.00
C LEU A 225 8.18 2.53 17.99
N THR A 226 8.73 1.39 17.56
CA THR A 226 9.62 0.58 18.41
C THR A 226 11.04 1.16 18.47
N VAL A 227 11.47 1.81 17.38
CA VAL A 227 12.80 2.43 17.25
C VAL A 227 12.92 3.73 18.06
N HIS A 228 11.81 4.44 18.32
CA HIS A 228 11.79 5.67 19.13
C HIS A 228 11.50 5.44 20.63
N ARG A 229 11.59 4.20 21.13
CA ARG A 229 11.51 3.94 22.58
C ARG A 229 12.81 4.42 23.25
N PRO A 230 12.77 5.27 24.30
CA PRO A 230 13.99 5.76 24.94
C PRO A 230 14.85 4.58 25.44
N PRO A 231 16.19 4.64 25.27
CA PRO A 231 17.09 3.60 25.74
C PRO A 231 16.99 3.51 27.27
N GLY A 232 16.51 2.37 27.78
CA GLY A 232 16.34 2.16 29.22
C GLY A 232 15.28 1.13 29.61
N LEU A 233 14.43 0.69 28.68
CA LEU A 233 13.46 -0.40 28.92
C LEU A 233 13.58 -1.48 27.83
N GLY A 234 14.55 -2.37 28.05
CA GLY A 234 14.67 -3.73 27.51
C GLY A 234 14.31 -3.95 26.03
N GLY A 235 15.31 -3.99 25.16
CA GLY A 235 15.18 -4.47 23.78
C GLY A 235 16.50 -4.30 23.03
N SER A 236 17.13 -5.42 22.69
CA SER A 236 18.50 -5.52 22.18
C SER A 236 18.76 -4.74 20.87
N LEU A 237 19.95 -4.14 20.77
CA LEU A 237 20.52 -3.51 19.57
C LEU A 237 20.74 -4.56 18.46
N ALA A 238 19.73 -4.81 17.64
CA ALA A 238 19.89 -5.65 16.43
C ALA A 238 18.83 -5.34 15.36
N ALA A 239 18.85 -4.13 14.76
CA ALA A 239 18.07 -3.89 13.53
C ALA A 239 18.57 -2.71 12.66
N LEU A 240 19.84 -2.30 12.75
CA LEU A 240 20.41 -1.31 11.82
C LEU A 240 21.54 -1.85 10.94
N THR A 241 21.61 -3.18 10.77
CA THR A 241 22.56 -3.81 9.87
C THR A 241 21.97 -5.14 9.41
N VAL A 242 21.43 -5.16 8.19
CA VAL A 242 21.57 -6.19 7.15
C VAL A 242 20.49 -5.87 6.10
N VAL A 243 20.91 -5.27 4.99
CA VAL A 243 20.19 -5.36 3.73
C VAL A 243 20.57 -6.72 3.13
N PRO A 244 19.65 -7.67 2.92
CA PRO A 244 19.91 -8.72 1.95
C PRO A 244 19.77 -8.09 0.58
N THR A 245 20.89 -7.74 -0.03
CA THR A 245 20.95 -7.50 -1.47
C THR A 245 20.58 -8.82 -2.14
N LEU A 246 19.37 -8.91 -2.71
CA LEU A 246 19.02 -10.01 -3.61
C LEU A 246 19.81 -9.81 -4.91
N LEU A 247 21.03 -10.34 -4.95
CA LEU A 247 21.76 -10.59 -6.19
C LEU A 247 21.09 -11.76 -6.91
N LEU A 248 20.26 -11.46 -7.89
CA LEU A 248 19.92 -12.41 -8.94
C LEU A 248 21.21 -12.72 -9.70
N SER A 249 21.78 -13.89 -9.44
CA SER A 249 22.88 -14.44 -10.24
C SER A 249 22.32 -14.82 -11.63
N PRO A 250 22.88 -14.33 -12.74
CA PRO A 250 22.52 -14.84 -14.05
C PRO A 250 23.15 -16.24 -14.22
N SER A 251 22.30 -17.26 -14.21
CA SER A 251 22.62 -18.59 -14.72
C SER A 251 22.86 -18.49 -16.23
N SER A 252 24.10 -18.70 -16.68
CA SER A 252 24.39 -19.15 -18.04
C SER A 252 25.57 -20.12 -18.02
N GLY A 253 25.36 -21.26 -18.69
CA GLY A 253 26.11 -22.50 -18.53
C GLY A 253 27.54 -22.54 -19.09
N PRO A 254 28.17 -23.73 -19.07
CA PRO A 254 29.60 -23.89 -19.29
C PRO A 254 29.95 -23.82 -20.79
N THR A 255 30.77 -22.83 -21.16
CA THR A 255 31.50 -22.82 -22.43
C THR A 255 32.78 -23.64 -22.30
N SER A 256 32.80 -24.80 -22.93
CA SER A 256 34.03 -25.53 -23.26
C SER A 256 34.46 -25.14 -24.67
N PRO A 257 35.73 -24.78 -24.91
CA PRO A 257 36.31 -24.89 -26.23
C PRO A 257 37.49 -25.85 -26.19
N ASP A 258 37.26 -27.04 -26.74
CA ASP A 258 38.29 -27.98 -27.13
C ASP A 258 39.11 -27.35 -28.28
N LYS A 259 40.42 -27.31 -28.08
CA LYS A 259 41.40 -27.03 -29.13
C LYS A 259 41.77 -28.36 -29.77
N THR A 260 41.70 -28.44 -31.10
CA THR A 260 42.78 -28.89 -32.03
C THR A 260 42.22 -29.45 -33.34
N GLY A 261 42.89 -29.14 -34.46
CA GLY A 261 42.68 -29.75 -35.78
C GLY A 261 42.24 -28.73 -36.85
N SER A 262 43.14 -27.97 -37.50
CA SER A 262 44.14 -28.37 -38.51
C SER A 262 43.56 -28.61 -39.93
N LEU A 263 44.06 -27.79 -40.85
CA LEU A 263 44.12 -27.89 -42.33
C LEU A 263 42.83 -27.72 -43.16
N GLY A 264 42.74 -26.55 -43.81
CA GLY A 264 42.05 -26.37 -45.09
C GLY A 264 42.98 -25.68 -46.07
N THR A 265 43.43 -26.40 -47.10
CA THR A 265 44.05 -25.85 -48.31
C THR A 265 43.57 -26.69 -49.48
N ILE A 266 43.49 -26.07 -50.66
CA ILE A 266 43.04 -26.58 -51.98
C ILE A 266 41.51 -26.47 -52.10
N GLY A 267 40.93 -25.71 -53.03
CA GLY A 267 41.41 -25.29 -54.33
C GLY A 267 40.51 -25.93 -55.39
N ASP A 268 39.80 -25.06 -56.11
CA ASP A 268 39.40 -25.21 -57.50
C ASP A 268 38.08 -25.92 -57.89
N SER A 269 37.50 -25.34 -58.95
CA SER A 269 36.66 -25.92 -59.99
C SER A 269 35.12 -26.01 -59.89
N ARG A 270 34.50 -25.11 -60.67
CA ARG A 270 33.58 -25.37 -61.81
C ARG A 270 32.10 -25.77 -61.57
N ARG A 271 31.25 -24.86 -62.08
CA ARG A 271 30.17 -25.01 -63.10
C ARG A 271 28.86 -25.80 -62.81
N GLN A 272 27.78 -25.11 -63.22
CA GLN A 272 26.48 -25.56 -63.77
C GLN A 272 25.51 -26.16 -62.74
N PHE A 273 24.25 -25.73 -62.62
CA PHE A 273 23.29 -25.16 -63.59
C PHE A 273 22.67 -23.84 -63.14
#